data_AF-A0ABD6AWA4-F1
#
_entry.id   AF-A0ABD6AWA4-F1
#
_cell.length_a   1.000
_cell.length_b   1.000
_cell.length_c   1.000
_cell.angle_alpha   90.00
_cell.angle_beta   90.00
_cell.angle_gamma   90.00
#
_symmetry.space_group_name_H-M   'P 1'
#
loop_
_entity.id
_entity.type
_entity.pdbx_description
1 polymer ?
#
loop_
_entity_poly.entity_id
_entity_poly.type
_entity_poly.pdbx_seq_one_letter_code
_entity_poly.pdbx_strand_id
1 'polypeptide(L)'
;MVDTLWLVLAGIGLYTLLAMAASARGLLPDSVNVSGPIMTIRTMRGKVLLDKLARPKRFWRAWGNFGIGLVLVVMFGVFFAVLFSGYSSLTNPQPSAVTEPQNVLVIPGVNEFLPLSVAPEIVLGLLIGLVVHEGGHGLFCRVGDIKIASMGVALLALLPIGAFVEPDEEDRAKANRGDQTRMFAAGVTNNFAVTVVAFALLFGPVVGAIGVAAGAPVGTVVPDSPAANAGIESGDRIVSVAGQQIADAEQLDGVLADTPDRAITVTVDNGSGERQVTVERELIVTRATESVLGGLNTSGDPPRIQTVAGENVSSSAQFYGVLAENPVATVQTDKGSTEIVGGAYYVQVTDGGGLEAALEDAGVSTDGPVVVTEFDGQRTVTTEQLQEAREGTSAGQTVDVQVYVDGQPHDLQVTLGEDANSDAGLIGVSVPRTGAGGLAVDDFGVTTYPAQQYLNILGASGGGIQAFFYRIGAALFLPLAGTVGQLPFNFAGFVTPYTNFFVVEGPLAALGGGVFLLANALFWTGWINVNLAFFNCIPAFPLDGGHILRTSTEAVVSRLPISGGRRLTNTITTVVSITMLASVFLMVFGPQLLA
;
A
#
# COMPACT_ATOMS: atom_id res chain seq x y z
N MET A 1 8.85 -20.07 -20.44
CA MET A 1 9.79 -19.03 -19.96
C MET A 1 10.45 -19.56 -18.70
N VAL A 2 11.76 -19.37 -18.51
CA VAL A 2 12.41 -19.74 -17.24
C VAL A 2 11.99 -18.69 -16.22
N ASP A 3 11.48 -19.13 -15.07
CA ASP A 3 11.11 -18.24 -13.97
C ASP A 3 12.30 -17.32 -13.61
N THR A 4 12.03 -16.02 -13.42
CA THR A 4 13.02 -15.05 -12.97
C THR A 4 13.73 -15.52 -11.70
N LEU A 5 13.02 -16.22 -10.81
CA LEU A 5 13.60 -16.81 -9.61
C LEU A 5 14.74 -17.79 -9.94
N TRP A 6 14.55 -18.67 -10.93
CA TRP A 6 15.57 -19.63 -11.33
C TRP A 6 16.79 -18.96 -11.96
N LEU A 7 16.59 -17.87 -12.71
CA LEU A 7 17.68 -17.08 -13.26
C LEU A 7 18.49 -16.38 -12.16
N VAL A 8 17.82 -15.81 -11.16
CA VAL A 8 18.47 -15.18 -10.00
C VAL A 8 19.27 -16.22 -9.20
N LEU A 9 18.68 -17.38 -8.91
CA LEU A 9 19.35 -18.46 -8.17
C LEU A 9 20.56 -19.01 -8.94
N ALA A 10 20.44 -19.20 -10.25
CA ALA A 10 21.55 -19.61 -11.09
C ALA A 10 22.67 -18.56 -11.12
N GLY A 11 22.31 -17.27 -11.18
CA GLY A 11 23.25 -16.15 -11.09
C GLY A 11 24.00 -16.11 -9.75
N ILE A 12 23.29 -16.28 -8.63
CA ILE A 12 23.90 -16.38 -7.29
C ILE A 12 24.82 -17.60 -7.21
N GLY A 13 24.41 -18.74 -7.75
CA GLY A 13 25.22 -19.95 -7.80
C GLY A 13 26.52 -19.76 -8.59
N LEU A 14 26.43 -19.19 -9.80
CA LEU A 14 27.59 -18.88 -10.64
C LEU A 14 28.52 -17.88 -9.97
N TYR A 15 27.98 -16.78 -9.42
CA TYR A 15 28.75 -15.81 -8.65
C TYR A 15 29.50 -16.48 -7.51
N THR A 16 28.80 -17.32 -6.73
CA THR A 16 29.38 -18.01 -5.57
C THR A 16 30.54 -18.90 -5.98
N LEU A 17 30.37 -19.70 -7.04
CA LEU A 17 31.43 -20.55 -7.57
C LEU A 17 32.65 -19.74 -8.01
N LEU A 18 32.43 -18.62 -8.72
CA LEU A 18 33.52 -17.74 -9.18
C LEU A 18 34.23 -17.04 -8.01
N ALA A 19 33.48 -16.52 -7.03
CA ALA A 19 34.02 -15.84 -5.86
C ALA A 19 34.83 -16.81 -4.97
N MET A 20 34.31 -18.02 -4.75
CA MET A 20 35.03 -19.06 -4.01
C MET A 20 36.27 -19.53 -4.76
N ALA A 21 36.20 -19.68 -6.09
CA ALA A 21 37.38 -20.03 -6.90
C ALA A 21 38.45 -18.93 -6.88
N ALA A 22 38.05 -17.65 -6.90
CA ALA A 22 38.96 -16.52 -6.78
C ALA A 22 39.61 -16.47 -5.38
N SER A 23 38.83 -16.70 -4.33
CA SER A 23 39.33 -16.79 -2.95
C SER A 23 40.33 -17.95 -2.77
N ALA A 24 40.00 -19.14 -3.27
CA ALA A 24 40.86 -20.31 -3.21
C ALA A 24 42.19 -20.13 -3.98
N ARG A 25 42.20 -19.26 -5.01
CA ARG A 25 43.39 -18.91 -5.79
C ARG A 25 44.17 -17.72 -5.22
N GLY A 26 43.75 -17.13 -4.10
CA GLY A 26 44.40 -15.96 -3.51
C GLY A 26 44.30 -14.70 -4.38
N LEU A 27 43.29 -14.61 -5.25
CA LEU A 27 43.08 -13.44 -6.13
C LEU A 27 42.34 -12.29 -5.43
N LEU A 28 41.77 -12.55 -4.24
CA LEU A 28 41.03 -11.56 -3.47
C LEU A 28 41.96 -10.85 -2.46
N PRO A 29 41.78 -9.54 -2.21
CA PRO A 29 42.53 -8.83 -1.17
C PRO A 29 42.21 -9.39 0.23
N ASP A 30 43.14 -9.24 1.18
CA ASP A 30 42.97 -9.66 2.59
C ASP A 30 41.75 -9.05 3.29
N SER A 31 41.27 -7.90 2.78
CA SER A 31 40.05 -7.26 3.26
C SER A 31 38.77 -7.97 2.86
N VAL A 32 38.82 -8.91 1.92
CA VAL A 32 37.66 -9.62 1.36
C VAL A 32 37.69 -11.08 1.76
N ASN A 33 36.68 -11.52 2.50
CA ASN A 33 36.51 -12.92 2.87
C ASN A 33 35.21 -13.46 2.27
N VAL A 34 35.28 -14.60 1.58
CA VAL A 34 34.16 -15.26 0.92
C VAL A 34 33.86 -16.58 1.63
N SER A 35 32.63 -16.74 2.10
CA SER A 35 32.12 -17.96 2.73
C SER A 35 30.79 -18.34 2.07
N GLY A 36 30.85 -19.28 1.14
CA GLY A 36 29.69 -19.61 0.30
C GLY A 36 29.21 -18.39 -0.48
N PRO A 37 27.89 -18.08 -0.48
CA PRO A 37 27.35 -16.94 -1.22
C PRO A 37 27.58 -15.59 -0.52
N ILE A 38 28.14 -15.60 0.69
CA ILE A 38 28.37 -14.41 1.50
C ILE A 38 29.80 -13.91 1.28
N MET A 39 29.92 -12.64 0.91
CA MET A 39 31.18 -11.91 0.84
C MET A 39 31.21 -10.84 1.94
N THR A 40 32.25 -10.84 2.76
CA THR A 40 32.48 -9.80 3.77
C THR A 40 33.65 -8.94 3.37
N ILE A 41 33.46 -7.62 3.41
CA ILE A 41 34.47 -6.62 3.09
C ILE A 41 34.78 -5.86 4.38
N ARG A 42 35.97 -6.08 4.94
CA ARG A 42 36.46 -5.43 6.17
C ARG A 42 37.24 -4.18 5.83
N THR A 43 36.99 -3.09 6.55
CA THR A 43 37.73 -1.83 6.36
C THR A 43 37.83 -1.04 7.64
N MET A 44 39.05 -0.68 8.05
CA MET A 44 39.25 0.22 9.20
C MET A 44 39.32 1.70 8.80
N ARG A 45 39.15 2.02 7.51
CA ARG A 45 39.27 3.40 7.01
C ARG A 45 38.19 4.33 7.56
N GLY A 46 36.99 3.80 7.83
CA GLY A 46 35.87 4.54 8.40
C GLY A 46 36.14 5.10 9.80
N LYS A 47 37.10 4.52 10.55
CA LYS A 47 37.45 4.95 11.91
C LYS A 47 37.86 6.41 12.01
N VAL A 48 38.62 6.92 11.04
CA VAL A 48 39.08 8.34 11.02
C VAL A 48 37.88 9.29 10.91
N LEU A 49 36.90 8.92 10.08
CA LEU A 49 35.67 9.69 9.94
C LEU A 49 34.86 9.65 11.24
N LEU A 50 34.71 8.47 11.86
CA LEU A 50 34.02 8.32 13.15
C LEU A 50 34.69 9.12 14.26
N ASP A 51 36.02 9.11 14.36
CA ASP A 51 36.76 9.91 15.33
C ASP A 51 36.55 11.42 15.11
N LYS A 52 36.44 11.86 13.86
CA LYS A 52 36.12 13.27 13.52
C LYS A 52 34.68 13.61 13.90
N LEU A 53 33.73 12.74 13.56
CA LEU A 53 32.30 12.94 13.85
C LEU A 53 32.00 12.86 15.35
N ALA A 54 32.73 12.05 16.13
CA ALA A 54 32.53 11.89 17.57
C ALA A 54 33.02 13.08 18.42
N ARG A 55 33.77 14.04 17.83
CA ARG A 55 34.34 15.21 18.53
C ARG A 55 33.33 15.99 19.38
N PRO A 56 32.12 16.36 18.90
CA PRO A 56 31.09 16.99 19.71
C PRO A 56 30.41 16.00 20.67
N LYS A 57 31.17 15.42 21.62
CA LYS A 57 30.69 14.39 22.56
C LYS A 57 29.43 14.81 23.33
N ARG A 58 29.27 16.09 23.66
CA ARG A 58 28.08 16.59 24.37
C ARG A 58 26.80 16.47 23.54
N PHE A 59 26.87 16.83 22.26
CA PHE A 59 25.76 16.68 21.32
C PHE A 59 25.37 15.21 21.18
N TRP A 60 26.34 14.32 20.93
CA TRP A 60 26.05 12.90 20.77
C TRP A 60 25.51 12.24 22.03
N ARG A 61 25.98 12.62 23.22
CA ARG A 61 25.39 12.13 24.47
C ARG A 61 23.94 12.58 24.64
N ALA A 62 23.60 13.81 24.25
CA ALA A 62 22.23 14.29 24.25
C ALA A 62 21.37 13.53 23.22
N TRP A 63 21.87 13.37 22.00
CA TRP A 63 21.24 12.58 20.93
C TRP A 63 20.99 11.14 21.37
N GLY A 64 21.98 10.49 21.98
CA GLY A 64 21.84 9.12 22.48
C GLY A 64 20.85 9.02 23.64
N ASN A 65 20.81 9.99 24.55
CA ASN A 65 19.79 9.99 25.61
C ASN A 65 18.38 10.15 25.05
N PHE A 66 18.19 11.04 24.06
CA PHE A 66 16.94 11.17 23.32
C PHE A 66 16.57 9.85 22.64
N GLY A 67 17.56 9.25 21.96
CA GLY A 67 17.42 7.95 21.28
C GLY A 67 16.99 6.83 22.20
N ILE A 68 17.54 6.72 23.42
CA ILE A 68 17.09 5.72 24.40
C ILE A 68 15.59 5.89 24.70
N GLY A 69 15.14 7.12 24.95
CA GLY A 69 13.72 7.40 25.21
C GLY A 69 12.84 7.03 24.02
N LEU A 70 13.23 7.45 22.82
CA LEU A 70 12.54 7.14 21.56
C LEU A 70 12.42 5.62 21.36
N VAL A 71 13.53 4.89 21.46
CA VAL A 71 13.56 3.45 21.25
C VAL A 71 12.70 2.71 22.27
N LEU A 72 12.70 3.12 23.54
CA LEU A 72 11.84 2.51 24.55
C LEU A 72 10.35 2.70 24.25
N VAL A 73 9.94 3.90 23.83
CA VAL A 73 8.55 4.21 23.46
C VAL A 73 8.13 3.40 22.23
N VAL A 74 8.96 3.40 21.18
CA VAL A 74 8.68 2.66 19.95
C VAL A 74 8.67 1.16 20.21
N MET A 75 9.64 0.63 20.96
CA MET A 75 9.71 -0.79 21.33
C MET A 75 8.45 -1.23 22.09
N PHE A 76 7.94 -0.40 23.00
CA PHE A 76 6.68 -0.67 23.69
C PHE A 76 5.52 -0.72 22.68
N GLY A 77 5.40 0.27 21.80
CA GLY A 77 4.36 0.29 20.76
C GLY A 77 4.42 -0.92 19.83
N VAL A 78 5.60 -1.27 19.32
CA VAL A 78 5.83 -2.42 18.45
C VAL A 78 5.48 -3.73 19.17
N PHE A 79 5.85 -3.88 20.45
CA PHE A 79 5.49 -5.05 21.24
C PHE A 79 3.97 -5.26 21.30
N PHE A 80 3.21 -4.22 21.66
CA PHE A 80 1.76 -4.34 21.75
C PHE A 80 1.07 -4.48 20.39
N ALA A 81 1.55 -3.79 19.37
CA ALA A 81 1.04 -3.93 18.01
C ALA A 81 1.18 -5.38 17.52
N VAL A 82 2.38 -5.95 17.63
CA VAL A 82 2.64 -7.35 17.22
C VAL A 82 1.86 -8.34 18.09
N LEU A 83 1.78 -8.11 19.41
CA LEU A 83 0.99 -8.94 20.31
C LEU A 83 -0.49 -8.95 19.92
N PHE A 84 -1.06 -7.77 19.61
CA PHE A 84 -2.45 -7.63 19.20
C PHE A 84 -2.69 -8.24 17.81
N SER A 85 -1.79 -8.03 16.85
CA SER A 85 -1.88 -8.65 15.52
C SER A 85 -1.79 -10.18 15.61
N GLY A 86 -0.92 -10.71 16.46
CA GLY A 86 -0.84 -12.15 16.73
C GLY A 86 -2.11 -12.70 17.38
N TYR A 87 -2.70 -11.97 18.32
CA TYR A 87 -4.00 -12.33 18.93
C TYR A 87 -5.14 -12.27 17.92
N SER A 88 -5.23 -11.21 17.12
CA SER A 88 -6.24 -11.04 16.06
C SER A 88 -6.17 -12.18 15.04
N SER A 89 -4.97 -12.67 14.75
CA SER A 89 -4.77 -13.81 13.83
C SER A 89 -5.30 -15.14 14.40
N LEU A 90 -5.46 -15.26 15.73
CA LEU A 90 -6.10 -16.41 16.37
C LEU A 90 -7.62 -16.33 16.32
N THR A 91 -8.19 -15.13 16.49
CA THR A 91 -9.65 -14.94 16.57
C THR A 91 -10.30 -14.81 15.21
N ASN A 92 -9.60 -14.23 14.24
CA ASN A 92 -10.06 -14.00 12.88
C ASN A 92 -8.98 -14.43 11.87
N PRO A 93 -8.76 -15.74 11.67
CA PRO A 93 -7.78 -16.24 10.72
C PRO A 93 -8.31 -16.06 9.30
N GLN A 94 -8.13 -14.87 8.74
CA GLN A 94 -8.39 -14.61 7.33
C GLN A 94 -7.04 -14.43 6.62
N PRO A 95 -6.67 -15.35 5.70
CA PRO A 95 -5.53 -15.15 4.84
C PRO A 95 -5.69 -13.83 4.10
N SER A 96 -4.63 -13.02 4.10
CA SER A 96 -4.57 -11.78 3.34
C SER A 96 -3.29 -11.81 2.52
N ALA A 97 -3.27 -11.09 1.40
CA ALA A 97 -2.07 -11.00 0.58
C ALA A 97 -0.85 -10.47 1.39
N VAL A 98 -1.06 -9.70 2.45
CA VAL A 98 0.03 -9.22 3.34
C VAL A 98 0.57 -10.30 4.29
N THR A 99 -0.27 -11.26 4.69
CA THR A 99 0.12 -12.36 5.60
C THR A 99 0.69 -13.57 4.86
N GLU A 100 0.71 -13.54 3.52
CA GLU A 100 1.40 -14.55 2.73
C GLU A 100 2.92 -14.50 2.93
N PRO A 101 3.60 -15.62 3.21
CA PRO A 101 5.04 -15.67 3.43
C PRO A 101 5.87 -15.04 2.31
N GLN A 102 5.40 -15.12 1.07
CA GLN A 102 6.06 -14.50 -0.09
C GLN A 102 6.04 -12.97 -0.02
N ASN A 103 5.06 -12.35 0.64
CA ASN A 103 4.88 -10.91 0.76
C ASN A 103 5.44 -10.32 2.07
N VAL A 104 5.89 -11.17 3.01
CA VAL A 104 6.53 -10.76 4.27
C VAL A 104 7.94 -10.19 4.05
N LEU A 105 8.71 -10.78 3.13
CA LEU A 105 10.06 -10.32 2.82
C LEU A 105 10.03 -9.40 1.61
N VAL A 106 10.48 -8.15 1.81
CA VAL A 106 10.53 -7.11 0.77
C VAL A 106 11.62 -7.44 -0.26
N ILE A 107 11.26 -8.24 -1.26
CA ILE A 107 12.09 -8.69 -2.38
C ILE A 107 11.38 -8.32 -3.68
N PRO A 108 11.82 -7.24 -4.37
CA PRO A 108 11.27 -6.83 -5.65
C PRO A 108 11.24 -7.98 -6.67
N GLY A 109 10.12 -8.12 -7.37
CA GLY A 109 9.88 -9.19 -8.36
C GLY A 109 9.54 -10.57 -7.79
N VAL A 110 9.69 -10.78 -6.48
CA VAL A 110 9.16 -11.96 -5.77
C VAL A 110 7.84 -11.61 -5.08
N ASN A 111 7.74 -10.40 -4.53
CA ASN A 111 6.47 -9.90 -4.00
C ASN A 111 5.50 -9.50 -5.12
N GLU A 112 4.21 -9.64 -4.83
CA GLU A 112 3.14 -9.23 -5.75
C GLU A 112 3.03 -7.70 -5.93
N PHE A 113 3.59 -6.94 -4.98
CA PHE A 113 3.39 -5.50 -4.91
C PHE A 113 4.61 -4.66 -5.34
N LEU A 114 5.78 -5.27 -5.57
CA LEU A 114 7.01 -4.54 -5.94
C LEU A 114 7.55 -4.95 -7.31
N PRO A 115 7.57 -4.03 -8.29
CA PRO A 115 8.20 -4.31 -9.58
C PRO A 115 9.72 -4.39 -9.44
N LEU A 116 10.38 -5.17 -10.30
CA LEU A 116 11.85 -5.28 -10.31
C LEU A 116 12.56 -3.95 -10.60
N SER A 117 11.88 -3.01 -11.25
CA SER A 117 12.42 -1.69 -11.61
C SER A 117 12.81 -0.84 -10.40
N VAL A 118 12.22 -1.07 -9.22
CA VAL A 118 12.55 -0.33 -7.98
C VAL A 118 13.71 -0.93 -7.17
N ALA A 119 14.23 -2.08 -7.60
CA ALA A 119 15.29 -2.77 -6.87
C ALA A 119 16.55 -1.89 -6.63
N PRO A 120 17.04 -1.08 -7.60
CA PRO A 120 18.22 -0.24 -7.37
C PRO A 120 18.04 0.76 -6.24
N GLU A 121 16.87 1.41 -6.13
CA GLU A 121 16.56 2.40 -5.11
C GLU A 121 16.35 1.75 -3.73
N ILE A 122 15.75 0.56 -3.69
CA ILE A 122 15.65 -0.24 -2.47
C ILE A 122 17.04 -0.65 -1.97
N VAL A 123 17.91 -1.11 -2.85
CA VAL A 123 19.30 -1.47 -2.51
C VAL A 123 20.08 -0.26 -2.02
N LEU A 124 19.88 0.91 -2.64
CA LEU A 124 20.46 2.17 -2.18
C LEU A 124 19.96 2.53 -0.77
N GLY A 125 18.64 2.47 -0.54
CA GLY A 125 18.04 2.73 0.77
C GLY A 125 18.54 1.77 1.85
N LEU A 126 18.67 0.48 1.53
CA LEU A 126 19.23 -0.54 2.39
C LEU A 126 20.70 -0.29 2.70
N LEU A 127 21.52 0.05 1.70
CA LEU A 127 22.93 0.37 1.89
C LEU A 127 23.09 1.59 2.81
N ILE A 128 22.34 2.66 2.57
CA ILE A 128 22.33 3.86 3.42
C ILE A 128 21.93 3.47 4.84
N GLY A 129 20.84 2.71 4.99
CA GLY A 129 20.33 2.30 6.30
C GLY A 129 21.32 1.46 7.08
N LEU A 130 21.94 0.45 6.46
CA LEU A 130 22.95 -0.40 7.10
C LEU A 130 24.18 0.41 7.52
N VAL A 131 24.70 1.28 6.64
CA VAL A 131 25.87 2.10 6.93
C VAL A 131 25.59 3.09 8.06
N VAL A 132 24.41 3.72 8.07
CA VAL A 132 24.03 4.68 9.11
C VAL A 132 23.74 4.00 10.45
N HIS A 133 23.10 2.83 10.42
CA HIS A 133 22.81 2.02 11.59
C HIS A 133 24.10 1.59 12.31
N GLU A 134 24.95 0.87 11.59
CA GLU A 134 26.21 0.35 12.12
C GLU A 134 27.23 1.45 12.39
N GLY A 135 27.26 2.46 11.51
CA GLY A 135 28.01 3.69 11.73
C GLY A 135 27.56 4.41 13.01
N GLY A 136 26.29 4.32 13.38
CA GLY A 136 25.73 4.80 14.64
C GLY A 136 26.34 4.08 15.86
N HIS A 137 26.37 2.75 15.85
CA HIS A 137 27.06 1.99 16.89
C HIS A 137 28.54 2.37 16.98
N GLY A 138 29.23 2.45 15.85
CA GLY A 138 30.65 2.83 15.80
C GLY A 138 30.91 4.25 16.30
N LEU A 139 30.05 5.21 15.94
CA LEU A 139 30.13 6.57 16.41
C LEU A 139 29.98 6.64 17.94
N PHE A 140 29.02 5.92 18.50
CA PHE A 140 28.79 5.89 19.94
C PHE A 140 29.83 5.08 20.70
N CYS A 141 30.45 4.07 20.07
CA CYS A 141 31.68 3.47 20.59
C CYS A 141 32.74 4.56 20.81
N ARG A 142 32.97 5.43 19.81
CA ARG A 142 33.95 6.51 19.94
C ARG A 142 33.56 7.58 20.96
N VAL A 143 32.28 7.91 21.08
CA VAL A 143 31.78 8.85 22.10
C VAL A 143 31.94 8.31 23.53
N GLY A 144 31.73 7.00 23.71
CA GLY A 144 31.89 6.26 24.97
C GLY A 144 33.30 5.72 25.21
N ASP A 145 34.28 6.11 24.38
CA ASP A 145 35.68 5.67 24.45
C ASP A 145 35.91 4.14 24.33
N ILE A 146 34.96 3.43 23.70
CA ILE A 146 35.04 2.01 23.34
C ILE A 146 35.76 1.86 22.00
N LYS A 147 36.80 1.02 21.94
CA LYS A 147 37.51 0.76 20.67
C LYS A 147 36.68 -0.09 19.74
N ILE A 148 36.90 0.09 18.44
CA ILE A 148 36.31 -0.74 17.38
C ILE A 148 37.36 -1.76 16.98
N ALA A 149 37.05 -3.04 17.13
CA ALA A 149 37.91 -4.15 16.77
C ALA A 149 37.89 -4.42 15.26
N SER A 150 36.70 -4.40 14.68
CA SER A 150 36.50 -4.57 13.24
C SER A 150 35.26 -3.82 12.75
N MET A 151 35.23 -3.47 11.46
CA MET A 151 34.02 -2.96 10.82
C MET A 151 34.03 -3.31 9.32
N GLY A 152 32.85 -3.43 8.73
CA GLY A 152 32.71 -3.83 7.34
C GLY A 152 31.27 -3.96 6.84
N VAL A 153 31.15 -4.53 5.64
CA VAL A 153 29.86 -4.82 4.98
C VAL A 153 29.84 -6.30 4.58
N ALA A 154 28.70 -6.94 4.75
CA ALA A 154 28.39 -8.29 4.29
C ALA A 154 27.42 -8.22 3.10
N LEU A 155 27.78 -8.91 2.02
CA LEU A 155 27.04 -8.97 0.77
C LEU A 155 26.60 -10.42 0.51
N LEU A 156 25.33 -10.64 0.19
CA LEU A 156 24.86 -11.86 -0.46
C LEU A 156 24.96 -11.65 -1.96
N ALA A 157 25.92 -12.32 -2.60
CA ALA A 157 26.34 -11.95 -3.94
C ALA A 157 26.69 -10.45 -4.05
N LEU A 158 25.84 -9.67 -4.71
CA LEU A 158 25.96 -8.21 -4.85
C LEU A 158 25.04 -7.42 -3.91
N LEU A 159 24.11 -8.10 -3.23
CA LEU A 159 23.11 -7.47 -2.37
C LEU A 159 23.68 -7.22 -0.97
N PRO A 160 23.67 -5.99 -0.44
CA PRO A 160 24.08 -5.75 0.93
C PRO A 160 23.09 -6.36 1.91
N ILE A 161 23.50 -7.41 2.62
CA ILE A 161 22.66 -8.10 3.61
C ILE A 161 22.95 -7.66 5.05
N GLY A 162 24.07 -6.96 5.26
CA GLY A 162 24.42 -6.42 6.56
C GLY A 162 25.61 -5.49 6.47
N ALA A 163 25.73 -4.59 7.43
CA ALA A 163 27.00 -3.99 7.81
C ALA A 163 27.32 -4.45 9.23
N PHE A 164 28.54 -4.23 9.69
CA PHE A 164 28.88 -4.52 11.08
C PHE A 164 29.91 -3.55 11.61
N VAL A 165 29.76 -3.17 12.87
CA VAL A 165 30.81 -2.57 13.70
C VAL A 165 30.96 -3.37 14.98
N GLU A 166 32.09 -4.04 15.12
CA GLU A 166 32.39 -4.85 16.30
C GLU A 166 33.13 -4.01 17.36
N PRO A 167 32.50 -3.74 18.52
CA PRO A 167 33.20 -3.14 19.64
C PRO A 167 34.19 -4.12 20.26
N ASP A 168 35.31 -3.60 20.74
CA ASP A 168 36.25 -4.36 21.57
C ASP A 168 35.56 -4.81 22.87
N GLU A 169 35.57 -6.13 23.12
CA GLU A 169 34.76 -6.74 24.17
C GLU A 169 35.22 -6.34 25.58
N GLU A 170 36.53 -6.18 25.78
CA GLU A 170 37.08 -5.72 27.05
C GLU A 170 36.73 -4.25 27.33
N ASP A 171 36.93 -3.37 26.35
CA ASP A 171 36.62 -1.95 26.49
C ASP A 171 35.11 -1.74 26.65
N ARG A 172 34.28 -2.52 25.95
CA ARG A 172 32.82 -2.52 26.12
C ARG A 172 32.43 -2.97 27.53
N ALA A 173 33.03 -4.04 28.06
CA ALA A 173 32.74 -4.53 29.41
C ALA A 173 33.12 -3.51 30.50
N LYS A 174 34.17 -2.73 30.26
CA LYS A 174 34.63 -1.63 31.15
C LYS A 174 33.76 -0.37 31.04
N ALA A 175 33.10 -0.15 29.89
CA ALA A 175 32.28 1.02 29.66
C ALA A 175 31.07 1.08 30.61
N ASN A 176 30.68 2.29 31.01
CA ASN A 176 29.52 2.45 31.86
C ASN A 176 28.23 2.06 31.12
N ARG A 177 27.19 1.68 31.87
CA ARG A 177 25.91 1.22 31.31
C ARG A 177 25.26 2.24 30.40
N GLY A 178 25.36 3.53 30.72
CA GLY A 178 24.77 4.60 29.92
C GLY A 178 25.39 4.68 28.52
N ASP A 179 26.70 4.55 28.41
CA ASP A 179 27.40 4.56 27.12
C ASP A 179 27.09 3.31 26.30
N GLN A 180 26.96 2.14 26.93
CA GLN A 180 26.50 0.92 26.26
C GLN A 180 25.05 1.05 25.76
N THR A 181 24.12 1.52 26.60
CA THR A 181 22.71 1.67 26.19
C THR A 181 22.55 2.72 25.08
N ARG A 182 23.31 3.82 25.12
CA ARG A 182 23.33 4.80 24.02
C ARG A 182 23.88 4.20 22.73
N MET A 183 24.93 3.37 22.83
CA MET A 183 25.50 2.68 21.68
C MET A 183 24.47 1.77 21.01
N PHE A 184 23.74 0.93 21.77
CA PHE A 184 22.67 0.10 21.20
C PHE A 184 21.52 0.92 20.63
N ALA A 185 21.12 2.02 21.28
CA ALA A 185 20.05 2.87 20.77
C ALA A 185 20.45 3.68 19.52
N ALA A 186 21.75 3.89 19.27
CA ALA A 186 22.25 4.78 18.25
C ALA A 186 21.87 4.36 16.83
N GLY A 187 21.99 3.06 16.51
CA GLY A 187 21.65 2.54 15.19
C GLY A 187 20.19 2.83 14.83
N VAL A 188 19.28 2.42 15.70
CA VAL A 188 17.84 2.67 15.56
C VAL A 188 17.51 4.16 15.47
N THR A 189 18.08 4.98 16.35
CA THR A 189 17.81 6.43 16.38
C THR A 189 18.27 7.12 15.11
N ASN A 190 19.43 6.74 14.57
CA ASN A 190 19.95 7.30 13.34
C ASN A 190 19.12 6.91 12.11
N ASN A 191 18.59 5.69 12.06
CA ASN A 191 17.67 5.28 11.00
C ASN A 191 16.37 6.09 11.02
N PHE A 192 15.80 6.36 12.20
CA PHE A 192 14.67 7.31 12.30
C PHE A 192 15.05 8.72 11.84
N ALA A 193 16.27 9.19 12.11
CA ALA A 193 16.72 10.49 11.61
C ALA A 193 16.86 10.52 10.09
N VAL A 194 17.42 9.48 9.48
CA VAL A 194 17.48 9.35 8.01
C VAL A 194 16.08 9.33 7.42
N THR A 195 15.15 8.60 8.04
CA THR A 195 13.74 8.57 7.65
C THR A 195 13.15 9.98 7.60
N VAL A 196 13.31 10.75 8.69
CA VAL A 196 12.79 12.12 8.78
C VAL A 196 13.41 13.01 7.71
N VAL A 197 14.72 12.93 7.50
CA VAL A 197 15.40 13.75 6.48
C VAL A 197 14.96 13.37 5.07
N ALA A 198 14.92 12.07 4.76
CA ALA A 198 14.53 11.57 3.44
C ALA A 198 13.10 11.98 3.09
N PHE A 199 12.15 11.79 4.01
CA PHE A 199 10.77 12.19 3.79
C PHE A 199 10.56 13.71 3.83
N ALA A 200 11.33 14.47 4.61
CA ALA A 200 11.27 15.93 4.55
C ALA A 200 11.71 16.48 3.19
N LEU A 201 12.76 15.91 2.59
CA LEU A 201 13.19 16.24 1.23
C LEU A 201 12.19 15.76 0.18
N LEU A 202 11.60 14.57 0.37
CA LEU A 202 10.59 14.02 -0.53
C LEU A 202 9.34 14.89 -0.54
N PHE A 203 8.65 15.03 0.60
CA PHE A 203 7.37 15.71 0.71
C PHE A 203 7.46 17.23 0.49
N GLY A 204 8.64 17.81 0.71
CA GLY A 204 8.88 19.23 0.49
C GLY A 204 9.25 19.52 -0.97
N PRO A 205 10.54 19.78 -1.26
CA PRO A 205 10.96 20.28 -2.57
C PRO A 205 10.75 19.30 -3.73
N VAL A 206 10.80 17.98 -3.49
CA VAL A 206 10.77 16.99 -4.57
C VAL A 206 9.35 16.73 -5.07
N VAL A 207 8.43 16.35 -4.19
CA VAL A 207 7.02 16.16 -4.55
C VAL A 207 6.37 17.49 -4.95
N GLY A 208 6.76 18.61 -4.34
CA GLY A 208 6.30 19.94 -4.76
C GLY A 208 6.76 20.36 -6.17
N ALA A 209 7.65 19.59 -6.81
CA ALA A 209 8.06 19.78 -8.19
C ALA A 209 7.46 18.73 -9.15
N ILE A 210 6.51 17.90 -8.69
CA ILE A 210 5.84 16.89 -9.50
C ILE A 210 4.36 17.23 -9.58
N GLY A 211 3.84 17.32 -10.80
CA GLY A 211 2.42 17.47 -11.13
C GLY A 211 1.86 16.23 -11.83
N VAL A 212 0.55 16.18 -12.01
CA VAL A 212 -0.12 15.18 -12.85
C VAL A 212 -0.15 15.69 -14.29
N ALA A 213 0.24 14.84 -15.23
CA ALA A 213 0.15 15.14 -16.65
C ALA A 213 -1.32 15.20 -17.09
N ALA A 214 -1.66 16.10 -18.01
CA ALA A 214 -3.01 16.15 -18.58
C ALA A 214 -3.38 14.85 -19.31
N GLY A 215 -4.65 14.47 -19.19
CA GLY A 215 -5.25 13.26 -19.73
C GLY A 215 -5.63 12.25 -18.65
N ALA A 216 -6.45 11.28 -19.01
CA ALA A 216 -6.85 10.20 -18.12
C ALA A 216 -5.75 9.11 -18.10
N PRO A 217 -5.09 8.86 -16.95
CA PRO A 217 -4.01 7.88 -16.86
C PRO A 217 -4.57 6.45 -16.84
N VAL A 218 -4.15 5.60 -17.78
CA VAL A 218 -4.61 4.22 -17.91
C VAL A 218 -3.81 3.31 -16.99
N GLY A 219 -4.38 2.96 -15.83
CA GLY A 219 -3.74 2.06 -14.86
C GLY A 219 -3.75 0.61 -15.33
N THR A 220 -4.92 0.04 -15.56
CA THR A 220 -5.09 -1.31 -16.12
C THR A 220 -6.07 -1.29 -17.28
N VAL A 221 -5.90 -2.24 -18.19
CA VAL A 221 -6.82 -2.47 -19.32
C VAL A 221 -7.43 -3.85 -19.13
N VAL A 222 -8.75 -3.93 -19.19
CA VAL A 222 -9.48 -5.20 -19.07
C VAL A 222 -9.14 -6.06 -20.30
N PRO A 223 -8.71 -7.32 -20.13
CA PRO A 223 -8.45 -8.21 -21.27
C PRO A 223 -9.67 -8.37 -22.17
N ASP A 224 -9.44 -8.43 -23.48
CA ASP A 224 -10.48 -8.53 -24.52
C ASP A 224 -11.50 -7.37 -24.53
N SER A 225 -11.20 -6.25 -23.87
CA SER A 225 -12.07 -5.07 -23.91
C SER A 225 -11.92 -4.24 -25.19
N PRO A 226 -12.85 -3.30 -25.47
CA PRO A 226 -12.70 -2.33 -26.55
C PRO A 226 -11.36 -1.61 -26.58
N ALA A 227 -10.89 -1.11 -25.43
CA ALA A 227 -9.60 -0.46 -25.28
C ALA A 227 -8.42 -1.41 -25.58
N ALA A 228 -8.47 -2.65 -25.06
CA ALA A 228 -7.44 -3.65 -25.33
C ALA A 228 -7.35 -3.98 -26.83
N ASN A 229 -8.50 -4.14 -27.49
CA ASN A 229 -8.59 -4.46 -28.92
C ASN A 229 -8.11 -3.30 -29.82
N ALA A 230 -8.27 -2.06 -29.35
CA ALA A 230 -7.68 -0.88 -29.99
C ALA A 230 -6.17 -0.73 -29.71
N GLY A 231 -5.60 -1.61 -28.88
CA GLY A 231 -4.20 -1.62 -28.50
C GLY A 231 -3.83 -0.55 -27.49
N ILE A 232 -4.77 -0.05 -26.68
CA ILE A 232 -4.47 0.81 -25.52
C ILE A 232 -3.85 -0.07 -24.43
N GLU A 233 -2.77 0.41 -23.81
CA GLU A 233 -2.00 -0.34 -22.82
C GLU A 233 -1.90 0.39 -21.47
N SER A 234 -1.55 -0.35 -20.42
CA SER A 234 -1.21 0.22 -19.11
C SER A 234 -0.04 1.19 -19.25
N GLY A 235 -0.18 2.41 -18.72
CA GLY A 235 0.79 3.50 -18.87
C GLY A 235 0.46 4.53 -19.95
N ASP A 236 -0.50 4.24 -20.82
CA ASP A 236 -1.04 5.24 -21.74
C ASP A 236 -1.80 6.34 -20.97
N ARG A 237 -1.79 7.57 -21.48
CA ARG A 237 -2.73 8.61 -21.08
C ARG A 237 -3.70 8.88 -22.21
N ILE A 238 -5.00 8.84 -21.94
CA ILE A 238 -6.01 9.24 -22.90
C ILE A 238 -6.09 10.77 -22.87
N VAL A 239 -5.66 11.42 -23.94
CA VAL A 239 -5.59 12.89 -24.03
C VAL A 239 -6.76 13.49 -24.80
N SER A 240 -7.42 12.68 -25.65
CA SER A 240 -8.60 13.12 -26.38
C SER A 240 -9.50 11.94 -26.77
N VAL A 241 -10.82 12.16 -26.74
CA VAL A 241 -11.85 11.26 -27.27
C VAL A 241 -12.74 12.05 -28.21
N ALA A 242 -13.02 11.50 -29.40
CA ALA A 242 -13.87 12.13 -30.43
C ALA A 242 -13.47 13.58 -30.79
N GLY A 243 -12.16 13.90 -30.69
CA GLY A 243 -11.64 15.24 -30.96
C GLY A 243 -11.80 16.24 -29.79
N GLN A 244 -12.42 15.84 -28.69
CA GLN A 244 -12.49 16.63 -27.45
C GLN A 244 -11.26 16.33 -26.59
N GLN A 245 -10.58 17.36 -26.10
CA GLN A 245 -9.44 17.19 -25.19
C GLN A 245 -9.93 16.84 -23.79
N ILE A 246 -9.18 15.99 -23.10
CA ILE A 246 -9.49 15.50 -21.76
C ILE A 246 -8.33 15.87 -20.83
N ALA A 247 -8.65 16.46 -19.68
CA ALA A 247 -7.67 16.86 -18.67
C ALA A 247 -7.39 15.76 -17.64
N ASP A 248 -8.38 14.91 -17.34
CA ASP A 248 -8.35 13.93 -16.25
C ASP A 248 -9.35 12.79 -16.47
N ALA A 249 -9.42 11.87 -15.50
CA ALA A 249 -10.32 10.71 -15.55
C ALA A 249 -11.81 11.09 -15.49
N GLU A 250 -12.18 12.14 -14.75
CA GLU A 250 -13.57 12.58 -14.62
C GLU A 250 -14.12 13.10 -15.95
N GLN A 251 -13.30 13.88 -16.67
CA GLN A 251 -13.64 14.33 -18.02
C GLN A 251 -13.68 13.19 -19.04
N LEU A 252 -12.89 12.14 -18.89
CA LEU A 252 -12.99 10.96 -19.76
C LEU A 252 -14.37 10.32 -19.65
N ASP A 253 -14.83 10.06 -18.42
CA ASP A 253 -16.13 9.43 -18.17
C ASP A 253 -17.28 10.29 -18.73
N GLY A 254 -17.23 11.61 -18.51
CA GLY A 254 -18.19 12.54 -19.09
C GLY A 254 -18.21 12.55 -20.62
N VAL A 255 -17.04 12.63 -21.27
CA VAL A 255 -16.96 12.65 -22.74
C VAL A 255 -17.41 11.32 -23.35
N LEU A 256 -17.12 10.19 -22.70
CA LEU A 256 -17.60 8.87 -23.14
C LEU A 256 -19.12 8.73 -23.00
N ALA A 257 -19.71 9.31 -21.95
CA ALA A 257 -21.16 9.33 -21.75
C ALA A 257 -21.87 10.18 -22.82
N ASP A 258 -21.31 11.34 -23.17
CA ASP A 258 -21.87 12.28 -24.14
C ASP A 258 -21.64 11.87 -25.61
N THR A 259 -20.77 10.89 -25.86
CA THR A 259 -20.46 10.39 -27.21
C THR A 259 -21.15 9.05 -27.44
N PRO A 260 -22.31 8.98 -28.12
CA PRO A 260 -23.05 7.72 -28.28
C PRO A 260 -22.48 6.81 -29.39
N ASP A 261 -21.49 7.29 -30.15
CA ASP A 261 -20.94 6.57 -31.29
C ASP A 261 -20.28 5.26 -30.87
N ARG A 262 -20.51 4.20 -31.67
CA ARG A 262 -19.89 2.89 -31.47
C ARG A 262 -18.39 2.93 -31.76
N ALA A 263 -18.00 3.56 -32.87
CA ALA A 263 -16.61 3.70 -33.26
C ALA A 263 -16.14 5.11 -32.90
N ILE A 264 -15.27 5.23 -31.89
CA ILE A 264 -14.72 6.52 -31.45
C ILE A 264 -13.22 6.61 -31.76
N THR A 265 -12.77 7.78 -32.19
CA THR A 265 -11.34 8.06 -32.32
C THR A 265 -10.79 8.54 -30.98
N VAL A 266 -9.75 7.89 -30.48
CA VAL A 266 -9.09 8.18 -29.21
C VAL A 266 -7.64 8.52 -29.47
N THR A 267 -7.16 9.60 -28.89
CA THR A 267 -5.73 9.95 -28.89
C THR A 267 -5.14 9.54 -27.55
N VAL A 268 -4.09 8.72 -27.60
CA VAL A 268 -3.36 8.24 -26.42
C VAL A 268 -1.90 8.66 -26.50
N ASP A 269 -1.30 9.01 -25.37
CA ASP A 269 0.13 9.28 -25.22
C ASP A 269 0.78 8.24 -24.32
N ASN A 270 1.77 7.53 -24.84
CA ASN A 270 2.52 6.50 -24.12
C ASN A 270 3.84 7.01 -23.50
N GLY A 271 4.07 8.32 -23.53
CA GLY A 271 5.28 9.01 -23.06
C GLY A 271 6.37 9.16 -24.11
N SER A 272 6.27 8.44 -25.25
CA SER A 272 7.12 8.66 -26.43
C SER A 272 6.46 9.54 -27.49
N GLY A 273 5.15 9.77 -27.37
CA GLY A 273 4.36 10.61 -28.26
C GLY A 273 2.91 10.17 -28.33
N GLU A 274 2.10 11.02 -28.93
CA GLU A 274 0.69 10.76 -29.18
C GLU A 274 0.48 9.84 -30.38
N ARG A 275 -0.52 8.95 -30.27
CA ARG A 275 -1.05 8.17 -31.39
C ARG A 275 -2.57 8.16 -31.34
N GLN A 276 -3.19 8.09 -32.51
CA GLN A 276 -4.63 7.89 -32.63
C GLN A 276 -4.95 6.41 -32.82
N VAL A 277 -5.97 5.96 -32.12
CA VAL A 277 -6.55 4.62 -32.24
C VAL A 277 -8.07 4.74 -32.41
N THR A 278 -8.68 3.76 -33.06
CA THR A 278 -10.13 3.65 -33.15
C THR A 278 -10.59 2.60 -32.15
N VAL A 279 -11.44 3.00 -31.21
CA VAL A 279 -12.04 2.10 -30.23
C VAL A 279 -13.46 1.79 -30.69
N GLU A 280 -13.71 0.49 -30.93
CA GLU A 280 -15.04 -0.04 -31.20
C GLU A 280 -15.68 -0.40 -29.87
N ARG A 281 -16.45 0.53 -29.31
CA ARG A 281 -17.12 0.39 -28.01
C ARG A 281 -18.12 -0.75 -28.03
N GLU A 282 -18.03 -1.54 -26.98
CA GLU A 282 -18.94 -2.64 -26.71
C GLU A 282 -19.13 -2.75 -25.21
N LEU A 283 -20.39 -2.88 -24.80
CA LEU A 283 -20.73 -2.93 -23.40
C LEU A 283 -20.35 -4.30 -22.81
N ILE A 284 -19.44 -4.29 -21.85
CA ILE A 284 -18.95 -5.48 -21.17
C ILE A 284 -19.37 -5.48 -19.70
N VAL A 285 -19.62 -6.67 -19.16
CA VAL A 285 -19.86 -6.87 -17.73
C VAL A 285 -18.51 -6.97 -17.02
N THR A 286 -18.16 -5.95 -16.25
CA THR A 286 -16.91 -5.92 -15.47
C THR A 286 -17.08 -6.58 -14.10
N ARG A 287 -18.32 -6.61 -13.58
CA ARG A 287 -18.65 -7.29 -12.33
C ARG A 287 -20.12 -7.70 -12.31
N ALA A 288 -20.40 -8.83 -11.68
CA ALA A 288 -21.75 -9.29 -11.39
C ALA A 288 -21.84 -9.84 -9.95
N THR A 289 -23.00 -9.72 -9.32
CA THR A 289 -23.28 -10.34 -8.00
C THR A 289 -23.70 -11.80 -8.15
N GLU A 290 -23.57 -12.61 -7.09
CA GLU A 290 -23.89 -14.06 -7.13
C GLU A 290 -25.29 -14.38 -7.64
N SER A 291 -26.28 -13.58 -7.24
CA SER A 291 -27.67 -13.63 -7.72
C SER A 291 -27.78 -13.51 -9.24
N VAL A 292 -26.92 -12.71 -9.86
CA VAL A 292 -26.91 -12.45 -11.31
C VAL A 292 -25.98 -13.42 -12.04
N LEU A 293 -24.92 -13.92 -11.37
CA LEU A 293 -23.98 -14.93 -11.90
C LEU A 293 -24.69 -16.21 -12.36
N GLY A 294 -25.80 -16.60 -11.73
CA GLY A 294 -26.56 -17.78 -12.13
C GLY A 294 -27.04 -17.75 -13.60
N GLY A 295 -27.24 -16.55 -14.17
CA GLY A 295 -27.65 -16.36 -15.56
C GLY A 295 -26.50 -16.04 -16.54
N LEU A 296 -25.30 -15.73 -16.03
CA LEU A 296 -24.16 -15.26 -16.83
C LEU A 296 -22.89 -16.07 -16.54
N ASN A 297 -22.25 -16.58 -17.59
CA ASN A 297 -20.93 -17.15 -17.44
C ASN A 297 -19.86 -16.04 -17.43
N THR A 298 -19.38 -15.66 -16.25
CA THR A 298 -18.31 -14.67 -16.06
C THR A 298 -16.90 -15.28 -16.00
N SER A 299 -16.74 -16.54 -16.42
CA SER A 299 -15.42 -17.18 -16.46
C SER A 299 -14.64 -16.74 -17.70
N GLY A 300 -13.37 -16.37 -17.51
CA GLY A 300 -12.51 -15.89 -18.60
C GLY A 300 -12.82 -14.45 -18.98
N ASP A 301 -12.99 -14.19 -20.27
CA ASP A 301 -13.26 -12.84 -20.79
C ASP A 301 -14.60 -12.27 -20.28
N PRO A 302 -14.74 -10.94 -20.15
CA PRO A 302 -15.98 -10.35 -19.66
C PRO A 302 -17.14 -10.61 -20.65
N PRO A 303 -18.35 -10.98 -20.17
CA PRO A 303 -19.54 -11.08 -21.01
C PRO A 303 -19.85 -9.76 -21.74
N ARG A 304 -20.21 -9.85 -23.02
CA ARG A 304 -20.61 -8.69 -23.85
C ARG A 304 -22.13 -8.59 -23.88
N ILE A 305 -22.67 -7.46 -23.43
CA ILE A 305 -24.09 -7.18 -23.50
C ILE A 305 -24.45 -6.83 -24.95
N GLN A 306 -25.47 -7.52 -25.46
CA GLN A 306 -25.99 -7.33 -26.82
C GLN A 306 -27.29 -6.53 -26.79
N THR A 307 -28.22 -6.92 -25.91
CA THR A 307 -29.51 -6.26 -25.78
C THR A 307 -29.97 -6.14 -24.33
N VAL A 308 -30.71 -5.08 -24.01
CA VAL A 308 -31.42 -4.87 -22.74
C VAL A 308 -32.88 -4.60 -23.06
N ALA A 309 -33.80 -5.33 -22.43
CA ALA A 309 -35.24 -5.24 -22.74
C ALA A 309 -35.57 -5.43 -24.25
N GLY A 310 -34.71 -6.16 -24.98
CA GLY A 310 -34.83 -6.38 -26.43
C GLY A 310 -34.26 -5.26 -27.31
N GLU A 311 -33.77 -4.17 -26.72
CA GLU A 311 -33.11 -3.07 -27.42
C GLU A 311 -31.60 -3.29 -27.50
N ASN A 312 -30.99 -3.00 -28.65
CA ASN A 312 -29.54 -3.09 -28.81
C ASN A 312 -28.85 -1.98 -28.01
N VAL A 313 -27.86 -2.37 -27.20
CA VAL A 313 -27.04 -1.42 -26.43
C VAL A 313 -25.57 -1.61 -26.75
N SER A 314 -24.83 -0.51 -26.84
CA SER A 314 -23.38 -0.51 -27.05
C SER A 314 -22.62 0.43 -26.11
N SER A 315 -23.33 1.23 -25.31
CA SER A 315 -22.73 2.11 -24.31
C SER A 315 -23.43 2.03 -22.95
N SER A 316 -22.72 2.41 -21.90
CA SER A 316 -23.24 2.48 -20.53
C SER A 316 -24.40 3.48 -20.44
N ALA A 317 -24.33 4.60 -21.17
CA ALA A 317 -25.42 5.57 -21.24
C ALA A 317 -26.71 4.96 -21.83
N GLN A 318 -26.60 4.15 -22.90
CA GLN A 318 -27.74 3.44 -23.47
C GLN A 318 -28.28 2.38 -22.50
N PHE A 319 -27.39 1.63 -21.84
CA PHE A 319 -27.77 0.63 -20.84
C PHE A 319 -28.59 1.23 -19.70
N TYR A 320 -28.10 2.31 -19.09
CA TYR A 320 -28.82 2.99 -18.01
C TYR A 320 -30.09 3.70 -18.51
N GLY A 321 -30.08 4.25 -19.72
CA GLY A 321 -31.27 4.83 -20.35
C GLY A 321 -32.41 3.82 -20.51
N VAL A 322 -32.11 2.61 -21.03
CA VAL A 322 -33.11 1.55 -21.18
C VAL A 322 -33.65 1.11 -19.81
N LEU A 323 -32.79 0.99 -18.79
CA LEU A 323 -33.19 0.63 -17.42
C LEU A 323 -33.97 1.73 -16.68
N ALA A 324 -33.84 2.99 -17.11
CA ALA A 324 -34.64 4.09 -16.58
C ALA A 324 -36.12 3.93 -16.98
N GLU A 325 -36.37 3.46 -18.21
CA GLU A 325 -37.71 3.24 -18.76
C GLU A 325 -38.27 1.84 -18.42
N ASN A 326 -37.38 0.86 -18.16
CA ASN A 326 -37.73 -0.53 -17.88
C ASN A 326 -37.18 -0.97 -16.52
N PRO A 327 -37.97 -0.87 -15.42
CA PRO A 327 -37.52 -1.23 -14.08
C PRO A 327 -37.08 -2.68 -13.93
N VAL A 328 -37.68 -3.59 -14.70
CA VAL A 328 -37.27 -4.99 -14.82
C VAL A 328 -36.92 -5.25 -16.27
N ALA A 329 -35.69 -5.69 -16.53
CA ALA A 329 -35.20 -5.89 -17.88
C ALA A 329 -34.39 -7.18 -17.99
N THR A 330 -34.63 -7.92 -19.08
CA THR A 330 -33.74 -9.01 -19.48
C THR A 330 -32.50 -8.44 -20.17
N VAL A 331 -31.34 -8.75 -19.62
CA VAL A 331 -30.02 -8.46 -20.18
C VAL A 331 -29.53 -9.70 -20.91
N GLN A 332 -29.39 -9.59 -22.23
CA GLN A 332 -28.84 -10.65 -23.08
C GLN A 332 -27.36 -10.38 -23.34
N THR A 333 -26.53 -11.39 -23.08
CA THR A 333 -25.10 -11.38 -23.38
C THR A 333 -24.75 -12.50 -24.35
N ASP A 334 -23.52 -12.47 -24.87
CA ASP A 334 -22.90 -13.58 -25.60
C ASP A 334 -22.65 -14.83 -24.72
N LYS A 335 -22.67 -14.67 -23.40
CA LYS A 335 -22.36 -15.72 -22.41
C LYS A 335 -23.54 -16.08 -21.50
N GLY A 336 -24.77 -15.77 -21.93
CA GLY A 336 -26.00 -16.09 -21.20
C GLY A 336 -26.96 -14.90 -21.13
N SER A 337 -28.05 -15.06 -20.39
CA SER A 337 -29.06 -14.03 -20.19
C SER A 337 -29.51 -14.03 -18.75
N THR A 338 -29.77 -12.84 -18.22
CA THR A 338 -30.24 -12.68 -16.85
C THR A 338 -31.27 -11.57 -16.77
N GLU A 339 -32.20 -11.66 -15.84
CA GLU A 339 -33.15 -10.60 -15.56
C GLU A 339 -32.62 -9.78 -14.39
N ILE A 340 -32.62 -8.46 -14.54
CA ILE A 340 -32.19 -7.53 -13.50
C ILE A 340 -33.29 -6.51 -13.22
N VAL A 341 -33.24 -5.97 -12.01
CA VAL A 341 -34.02 -4.78 -11.64
C VAL A 341 -33.10 -3.56 -11.79
N GLY A 342 -33.45 -2.63 -12.67
CA GLY A 342 -32.74 -1.36 -12.81
C GLY A 342 -32.87 -0.53 -11.54
N GLY A 343 -31.79 -0.41 -10.78
CA GLY A 343 -31.75 0.36 -9.54
C GLY A 343 -30.48 0.12 -8.73
N ALA A 344 -30.32 0.90 -7.67
CA ALA A 344 -29.25 0.77 -6.71
C ALA A 344 -29.36 -0.60 -6.02
N TYR A 345 -28.50 -1.52 -6.43
CA TYR A 345 -28.55 -2.93 -6.06
C TYR A 345 -27.72 -3.23 -4.82
N TYR A 346 -28.21 -4.17 -4.01
CA TYR A 346 -27.51 -4.70 -2.82
C TYR A 346 -27.40 -3.68 -1.70
N VAL A 347 -28.56 -3.22 -1.26
CA VAL A 347 -28.73 -2.53 0.00
C VAL A 347 -28.69 -3.56 1.12
N GLN A 348 -27.59 -3.66 1.88
CA GLN A 348 -27.69 -4.28 3.19
C GLN A 348 -28.52 -3.34 4.06
N VAL A 349 -29.71 -3.81 4.42
CA VAL A 349 -30.60 -3.12 5.34
C VAL A 349 -29.89 -3.07 6.70
N THR A 350 -29.68 -1.86 7.20
CA THR A 350 -29.01 -1.66 8.48
C THR A 350 -30.00 -1.95 9.60
N ASP A 351 -29.63 -2.83 10.54
CA ASP A 351 -30.39 -3.09 11.77
C ASP A 351 -30.76 -1.78 12.50
N GLY A 352 -32.04 -1.61 12.81
CA GLY A 352 -32.63 -0.41 13.40
C GLY A 352 -32.77 0.78 12.44
N GLY A 353 -32.59 0.58 11.13
CA GLY A 353 -32.69 1.61 10.09
C GLY A 353 -34.13 1.88 9.64
N GLY A 354 -34.34 3.05 9.02
CA GLY A 354 -35.66 3.47 8.54
C GLY A 354 -36.27 2.54 7.49
N LEU A 355 -35.45 2.02 6.57
CA LEU A 355 -35.90 1.08 5.54
C LEU A 355 -36.28 -0.29 6.13
N GLU A 356 -35.57 -0.75 7.16
CA GLU A 356 -35.90 -2.00 7.85
C GLU A 356 -37.30 -1.94 8.45
N ALA A 357 -37.56 -0.89 9.24
CA ALA A 357 -38.86 -0.68 9.87
C ALA A 357 -39.99 -0.61 8.83
N ALA A 358 -39.77 0.07 7.70
CA ALA A 358 -40.75 0.15 6.63
C ALA A 358 -41.01 -1.20 5.93
N LEU A 359 -39.97 -2.01 5.74
CA LEU A 359 -40.09 -3.36 5.18
C LEU A 359 -40.82 -4.31 6.14
N GLU A 360 -40.50 -4.26 7.43
CA GLU A 360 -41.18 -5.04 8.47
C GLU A 360 -42.67 -4.70 8.57
N ASP A 361 -43.01 -3.40 8.59
CA ASP A 361 -44.39 -2.91 8.61
C ASP A 361 -45.18 -3.37 7.36
N ALA A 362 -44.51 -3.50 6.22
CA ALA A 362 -45.07 -4.00 4.97
C ALA A 362 -45.11 -5.56 4.90
N GLY A 363 -44.53 -6.26 5.88
CA GLY A 363 -44.45 -7.72 5.90
C GLY A 363 -43.52 -8.31 4.83
N VAL A 364 -42.52 -7.54 4.39
CA VAL A 364 -41.56 -7.92 3.35
C VAL A 364 -40.27 -8.42 4.01
N SER A 365 -39.69 -9.49 3.46
CA SER A 365 -38.44 -10.06 4.01
C SER A 365 -37.26 -9.10 3.81
N THR A 366 -36.42 -9.01 4.84
CA THR A 366 -35.14 -8.29 4.82
C THR A 366 -33.94 -9.23 4.58
N ASP A 367 -34.17 -10.54 4.48
CA ASP A 367 -33.13 -11.57 4.33
C ASP A 367 -32.56 -11.67 2.90
N GLY A 368 -33.20 -11.01 1.93
CA GLY A 368 -32.88 -11.02 0.51
C GLY A 368 -32.31 -9.69 -0.03
N PRO A 369 -31.77 -9.69 -1.26
CA PRO A 369 -31.27 -8.47 -1.88
C PRO A 369 -32.41 -7.48 -2.16
N VAL A 370 -32.31 -6.29 -1.58
CA VAL A 370 -33.22 -5.16 -1.86
C VAL A 370 -32.60 -4.27 -2.93
N VAL A 371 -33.41 -3.89 -3.92
CA VAL A 371 -33.02 -2.94 -4.97
C VAL A 371 -33.85 -1.67 -4.83
N VAL A 372 -33.21 -0.53 -4.58
CA VAL A 372 -33.90 0.76 -4.54
C VAL A 372 -33.95 1.29 -5.96
N THR A 373 -35.15 1.62 -6.43
CA THR A 373 -35.36 2.00 -7.83
C THR A 373 -36.01 3.38 -7.99
N GLU A 374 -36.62 3.90 -6.91
CA GLU A 374 -37.13 5.26 -6.84
C GLU A 374 -36.91 5.83 -5.44
N PHE A 375 -36.57 7.11 -5.36
CA PHE A 375 -36.39 7.85 -4.12
C PHE A 375 -37.07 9.22 -4.25
N ASP A 376 -38.07 9.47 -3.42
CA ASP A 376 -38.86 10.71 -3.35
C ASP A 376 -39.39 11.19 -4.72
N GLY A 377 -39.99 10.27 -5.49
CA GLY A 377 -40.50 10.56 -6.83
C GLY A 377 -39.43 10.60 -7.94
N GLN A 378 -38.15 10.41 -7.60
CA GLN A 378 -37.03 10.40 -8.53
C GLN A 378 -36.57 8.98 -8.85
N ARG A 379 -36.57 8.63 -10.13
CA ARG A 379 -36.04 7.35 -10.62
C ARG A 379 -34.53 7.27 -10.35
N THR A 380 -34.10 6.19 -9.70
CA THR A 380 -32.68 5.95 -9.40
C THR A 380 -32.26 4.62 -10.01
N VAL A 381 -31.54 4.66 -11.12
CA VAL A 381 -31.09 3.46 -11.86
C VAL A 381 -29.75 2.96 -11.33
N THR A 382 -28.90 3.87 -10.85
CA THR A 382 -27.59 3.55 -10.30
C THR A 382 -27.47 3.97 -8.84
N THR A 383 -26.47 3.42 -8.15
CA THR A 383 -26.12 3.81 -6.79
C THR A 383 -25.78 5.31 -6.68
N GLU A 384 -25.10 5.86 -7.68
CA GLU A 384 -24.70 7.28 -7.71
C GLU A 384 -25.92 8.19 -7.79
N GLN A 385 -26.88 7.87 -8.66
CA GLN A 385 -28.14 8.61 -8.75
C GLN A 385 -28.94 8.58 -7.45
N LEU A 386 -28.90 7.45 -6.72
CA LEU A 386 -29.52 7.38 -5.39
C LEU A 386 -28.79 8.25 -4.36
N GLN A 387 -27.45 8.33 -4.42
CA GLN A 387 -26.68 9.21 -3.53
C GLN A 387 -27.00 10.67 -3.83
N GLU A 388 -26.99 11.08 -5.09
CA GLU A 388 -27.36 12.44 -5.53
C GLU A 388 -28.78 12.82 -5.10
N ALA A 389 -29.75 11.92 -5.29
CA ALA A 389 -31.15 12.15 -4.87
C ALA A 389 -31.29 12.40 -3.36
N ARG A 390 -30.34 11.92 -2.54
CA ARG A 390 -30.33 12.13 -1.08
C ARG A 390 -29.74 13.47 -0.65
N GLU A 391 -28.92 14.14 -1.47
CA GLU A 391 -28.12 15.32 -1.06
C GLU A 391 -28.94 16.54 -0.60
N GLY A 392 -30.27 16.53 -0.78
CA GLY A 392 -31.20 17.55 -0.28
C GLY A 392 -32.06 17.13 0.92
N THR A 393 -31.85 15.94 1.48
CA THR A 393 -32.69 15.39 2.55
C THR A 393 -32.08 15.60 3.94
N SER A 394 -32.88 15.40 5.00
CA SER A 394 -32.43 15.55 6.38
C SER A 394 -32.87 14.37 7.26
N ALA A 395 -32.11 14.12 8.33
CA ALA A 395 -32.51 13.13 9.34
C ALA A 395 -33.88 13.48 9.94
N GLY A 396 -34.74 12.46 10.09
CA GLY A 396 -36.12 12.57 10.56
C GLY A 396 -37.15 12.93 9.48
N GLN A 397 -36.72 13.22 8.25
CA GLN A 397 -37.62 13.39 7.11
C GLN A 397 -38.19 12.04 6.67
N THR A 398 -39.48 11.99 6.35
CA THR A 398 -40.12 10.82 5.72
C THR A 398 -40.19 11.05 4.22
N VAL A 399 -39.76 10.05 3.45
CA VAL A 399 -39.73 10.08 1.97
C VAL A 399 -40.37 8.81 1.41
N ASP A 400 -40.96 8.92 0.22
CA ASP A 400 -41.49 7.76 -0.50
C ASP A 400 -40.34 7.05 -1.23
N VAL A 401 -40.20 5.73 -1.05
CA VAL A 401 -39.13 4.93 -1.65
C VAL A 401 -39.75 3.71 -2.31
N GLN A 402 -39.43 3.48 -3.58
CA GLN A 402 -39.81 2.23 -4.25
C GLN A 402 -38.65 1.26 -4.23
N VAL A 403 -38.89 0.08 -3.67
CA VAL A 403 -37.93 -1.01 -3.61
C VAL A 403 -38.44 -2.25 -4.32
N TYR A 404 -37.53 -3.07 -4.83
CA TYR A 404 -37.82 -4.40 -5.31
C TYR A 404 -37.23 -5.44 -4.37
N VAL A 405 -38.07 -6.37 -3.94
CA VAL A 405 -37.69 -7.55 -3.14
C VAL A 405 -38.25 -8.78 -3.84
N ASP A 406 -37.40 -9.78 -4.08
CA ASP A 406 -37.77 -10.98 -4.84
C ASP A 406 -38.42 -10.68 -6.21
N GLY A 407 -38.01 -9.59 -6.85
CA GLY A 407 -38.51 -9.16 -8.15
C GLY A 407 -39.91 -8.50 -8.13
N GLN A 408 -40.48 -8.23 -6.96
CA GLN A 408 -41.76 -7.51 -6.82
C GLN A 408 -41.54 -6.08 -6.31
N PRO A 409 -42.23 -5.06 -6.87
CA PRO A 409 -42.15 -3.69 -6.38
C PRO A 409 -42.95 -3.49 -5.10
N HIS A 410 -42.41 -2.68 -4.19
CA HIS A 410 -43.03 -2.23 -2.96
C HIS A 410 -42.79 -0.72 -2.78
N ASP A 411 -43.87 0.04 -2.63
CA ASP A 411 -43.81 1.47 -2.32
C ASP A 411 -43.87 1.65 -0.78
N LEU A 412 -42.84 2.25 -0.21
CA LEU A 412 -42.64 2.35 1.23
C LEU A 412 -42.44 3.81 1.65
N GLN A 413 -42.97 4.16 2.82
CA GLN A 413 -42.63 5.42 3.49
C GLN A 413 -41.49 5.19 4.46
N VAL A 414 -40.33 5.75 4.13
CA VAL A 414 -39.10 5.55 4.90
C VAL A 414 -38.76 6.82 5.65
N THR A 415 -38.60 6.70 6.97
CA THR A 415 -38.09 7.80 7.80
C THR A 415 -36.57 7.75 7.85
N LEU A 416 -35.92 8.80 7.37
CA LEU A 416 -34.46 8.86 7.25
C LEU A 416 -33.79 9.01 8.61
N GLY A 417 -32.74 8.24 8.88
CA GLY A 417 -31.89 8.33 10.06
C GLY A 417 -30.78 9.37 9.95
N GLU A 418 -29.97 9.48 10.99
CA GLU A 418 -28.74 10.31 10.99
C GLU A 418 -27.61 9.61 10.22
N ASP A 419 -26.91 10.35 9.37
CA ASP A 419 -25.66 9.92 8.73
C ASP A 419 -24.49 10.55 9.48
N ALA A 420 -23.55 9.74 9.99
CA ALA A 420 -22.40 10.25 10.74
C ALA A 420 -21.39 10.99 9.85
N ASN A 421 -21.48 10.81 8.53
CA ASN A 421 -20.50 11.30 7.57
C ASN A 421 -21.08 12.33 6.59
N SER A 422 -22.38 12.62 6.66
CA SER A 422 -23.09 13.55 5.76
C SER A 422 -24.24 14.24 6.48
N ASP A 423 -24.61 15.43 6.02
CA ASP A 423 -25.81 16.12 6.50
C ASP A 423 -27.11 15.54 5.88
N ALA A 424 -26.97 14.67 4.87
CA ALA A 424 -28.08 13.99 4.20
C ALA A 424 -28.73 12.93 5.09
N GLY A 425 -30.05 12.74 4.97
CA GLY A 425 -30.78 11.69 5.69
C GLY A 425 -30.34 10.28 5.24
N LEU A 426 -30.19 9.36 6.19
CA LEU A 426 -29.79 7.97 5.94
C LEU A 426 -31.02 7.08 5.73
N ILE A 427 -31.13 6.43 4.58
CA ILE A 427 -32.24 5.49 4.30
C ILE A 427 -32.16 4.24 5.21
N GLY A 428 -30.96 3.91 5.73
CA GLY A 428 -30.68 2.69 6.51
C GLY A 428 -30.12 1.59 5.63
N VAL A 429 -29.17 1.98 4.79
CA VAL A 429 -28.84 1.32 3.52
C VAL A 429 -27.34 1.45 3.33
N SER A 430 -26.63 0.33 3.31
CA SER A 430 -25.23 0.33 2.87
C SER A 430 -25.14 -0.20 1.44
N VAL A 431 -24.54 0.60 0.56
CA VAL A 431 -24.39 0.26 -0.86
C VAL A 431 -22.91 0.05 -1.14
N PRO A 432 -22.39 -1.17 -0.97
CA PRO A 432 -20.95 -1.42 -1.07
C PRO A 432 -20.43 -1.36 -2.52
N ARG A 433 -21.31 -1.19 -3.53
CA ARG A 433 -20.96 -1.39 -4.94
C ARG A 433 -21.68 -0.43 -5.88
N THR A 434 -20.99 -0.05 -6.94
CA THR A 434 -21.50 0.77 -8.07
C THR A 434 -22.11 -0.12 -9.15
N GLY A 435 -23.03 0.42 -9.95
CA GLY A 435 -23.73 -0.29 -11.02
C GLY A 435 -25.26 -0.26 -10.92
N ALA A 436 -25.93 -1.08 -11.73
CA ALA A 436 -27.38 -1.21 -11.75
C ALA A 436 -27.80 -2.69 -11.69
N GLY A 437 -28.74 -3.02 -10.80
CA GLY A 437 -29.31 -4.36 -10.74
C GLY A 437 -28.31 -5.50 -10.48
N GLY A 438 -27.17 -5.19 -9.87
CA GLY A 438 -26.11 -6.16 -9.54
C GLY A 438 -25.09 -6.36 -10.64
N LEU A 439 -25.20 -5.60 -11.74
CA LEU A 439 -24.22 -5.53 -12.81
C LEU A 439 -23.45 -4.21 -12.76
N ALA A 440 -22.14 -4.31 -12.81
CA ALA A 440 -21.28 -3.21 -13.20
C ALA A 440 -20.89 -3.42 -14.67
N VAL A 441 -21.07 -2.38 -15.47
CA VAL A 441 -20.81 -2.40 -16.90
C VAL A 441 -19.81 -1.31 -17.25
N ASP A 442 -19.04 -1.56 -18.30
CA ASP A 442 -18.10 -0.61 -18.89
C ASP A 442 -18.16 -0.82 -20.40
N ASP A 443 -18.02 0.24 -21.19
CA ASP A 443 -18.03 0.16 -22.65
C ASP A 443 -16.68 0.54 -23.29
N PHE A 444 -15.69 0.86 -22.45
CA PHE A 444 -14.36 1.25 -22.87
C PHE A 444 -13.32 0.23 -22.43
N GLY A 445 -13.32 -0.20 -21.16
CA GLY A 445 -12.49 -1.29 -20.67
C GLY A 445 -11.18 -0.89 -20.03
N VAL A 446 -11.13 0.27 -19.36
CA VAL A 446 -9.93 0.76 -18.65
C VAL A 446 -10.24 1.11 -17.20
N THR A 447 -9.26 0.90 -16.32
CA THR A 447 -9.28 1.43 -14.95
C THR A 447 -8.25 2.53 -14.84
N THR A 448 -8.66 3.72 -14.41
CA THR A 448 -7.79 4.88 -14.33
C THR A 448 -6.89 4.83 -13.10
N TYR A 449 -5.62 5.20 -13.27
CA TYR A 449 -4.65 5.24 -12.18
C TYR A 449 -4.83 6.53 -11.36
N PRO A 450 -5.01 6.49 -10.03
CA PRO A 450 -5.32 7.68 -9.23
C PRO A 450 -4.05 8.51 -8.93
N ALA A 451 -3.38 9.01 -9.97
CA ALA A 451 -2.11 9.75 -9.90
C ALA A 451 -2.20 10.96 -8.94
N GLN A 452 -3.30 11.73 -9.04
CA GLN A 452 -3.54 12.89 -8.18
C GLN A 452 -3.71 12.48 -6.72
N GLN A 453 -4.34 11.35 -6.43
CA GLN A 453 -4.52 10.87 -5.05
C GLN A 453 -3.18 10.51 -4.42
N TYR A 454 -2.27 9.87 -5.15
CA TYR A 454 -0.92 9.57 -4.65
C TYR A 454 -0.11 10.85 -4.39
N LEU A 455 -0.15 11.82 -5.32
CA LEU A 455 0.49 13.12 -5.07
C LEU A 455 -0.14 13.86 -3.91
N ASN A 456 -1.45 13.78 -3.72
CA ASN A 456 -2.13 14.36 -2.56
C ASN A 456 -1.66 13.68 -1.27
N ILE A 457 -1.49 12.35 -1.23
CA ILE A 457 -0.97 11.67 -0.04
C ILE A 457 0.47 12.11 0.27
N LEU A 458 1.32 12.21 -0.76
CA LEU A 458 2.73 12.56 -0.60
C LEU A 458 2.95 14.07 -0.36
N GLY A 459 2.08 14.91 -0.93
CA GLY A 459 2.24 16.36 -1.05
C GLY A 459 1.16 17.19 -0.36
N ALA A 460 0.16 16.56 0.28
CA ALA A 460 -1.05 17.19 0.84
C ALA A 460 -0.79 18.57 1.43
N SER A 461 -1.62 19.55 1.09
CA SER A 461 -1.59 20.86 1.74
C SER A 461 -1.99 20.72 3.21
N GLY A 462 -1.02 20.86 4.10
CA GLY A 462 -1.18 20.77 5.55
C GLY A 462 0.16 21.02 6.22
N GLY A 463 0.35 22.20 6.78
CA GLY A 463 1.60 22.55 7.46
C GLY A 463 1.73 21.85 8.81
N GLY A 464 2.96 21.67 9.28
CA GLY A 464 3.23 21.27 10.66
C GLY A 464 3.64 19.81 10.86
N ILE A 465 4.08 19.54 12.09
CA ILE A 465 4.76 18.30 12.44
C ILE A 465 3.82 17.08 12.46
N GLN A 466 2.56 17.28 12.84
CA GLN A 466 1.56 16.20 12.86
C GLN A 466 1.24 15.70 11.46
N ALA A 467 0.96 16.62 10.53
CA ALA A 467 0.72 16.29 9.12
C ALA A 467 1.94 15.58 8.49
N PHE A 468 3.15 16.03 8.83
CA PHE A 468 4.39 15.39 8.39
C PHE A 468 4.47 13.91 8.83
N PHE A 469 4.26 13.62 10.11
CA PHE A 469 4.30 12.24 10.61
C PHE A 469 3.14 11.38 10.09
N TYR A 470 1.96 11.96 9.87
CA TYR A 470 0.86 11.28 9.21
C TYR A 470 1.24 10.86 7.78
N ARG A 471 1.89 11.74 7.01
CA ARG A 471 2.38 11.41 5.66
C ARG A 471 3.44 10.32 5.66
N ILE A 472 4.33 10.29 6.66
CA ILE A 472 5.26 9.16 6.81
C ILE A 472 4.45 7.88 6.99
N GLY A 473 3.47 7.87 7.89
CA GLY A 473 2.57 6.73 8.09
C GLY A 473 1.90 6.28 6.79
N ALA A 474 1.24 7.20 6.08
CA ALA A 474 0.58 6.90 4.81
C ALA A 474 1.56 6.38 3.74
N ALA A 475 2.73 7.00 3.60
CA ALA A 475 3.78 6.59 2.66
C ALA A 475 4.29 5.16 2.90
N LEU A 476 4.22 4.66 4.15
CA LEU A 476 4.60 3.28 4.44
C LEU A 476 3.62 2.25 3.89
N PHE A 477 2.34 2.61 3.79
CA PHE A 477 1.29 1.75 3.25
C PHE A 477 1.13 1.85 1.73
N LEU A 478 1.59 2.93 1.11
CA LEU A 478 1.46 3.16 -0.34
C LEU A 478 1.92 1.98 -1.22
N PRO A 479 3.06 1.30 -0.94
CA PRO A 479 3.48 0.14 -1.74
C PRO A 479 2.55 -1.06 -1.66
N LEU A 480 1.67 -1.11 -0.65
CA LEU A 480 0.74 -2.20 -0.38
C LEU A 480 -0.72 -1.78 -0.56
N ALA A 481 -1.01 -0.52 -0.85
CA ALA A 481 -2.35 0.06 -0.78
C ALA A 481 -3.37 -0.63 -1.70
N GLY A 482 -2.93 -1.05 -2.89
CA GLY A 482 -3.67 -1.91 -3.81
C GLY A 482 -3.92 -3.30 -3.26
N THR A 483 -2.86 -3.92 -2.75
CA THR A 483 -2.88 -5.28 -2.20
C THR A 483 -3.79 -5.41 -0.97
N VAL A 484 -3.89 -4.37 -0.14
CA VAL A 484 -4.82 -4.34 1.02
C VAL A 484 -6.21 -3.80 0.68
N GLY A 485 -6.48 -3.49 -0.59
CA GLY A 485 -7.78 -2.98 -1.05
C GLY A 485 -8.13 -1.57 -0.56
N GLN A 486 -7.14 -0.79 -0.09
CA GLN A 486 -7.35 0.60 0.34
C GLN A 486 -7.36 1.57 -0.83
N LEU A 487 -6.61 1.26 -1.88
CA LEU A 487 -6.57 1.97 -3.15
C LEU A 487 -6.70 0.96 -4.29
N PRO A 488 -7.05 1.39 -5.52
CA PRO A 488 -7.12 0.47 -6.65
C PRO A 488 -5.74 -0.04 -7.12
N PHE A 489 -4.66 0.69 -6.81
CA PHE A 489 -3.29 0.32 -7.21
C PHE A 489 -2.29 0.44 -6.04
N ASN A 490 -1.19 -0.30 -6.15
CA ASN A 490 0.00 -0.10 -5.33
C ASN A 490 0.83 1.07 -5.88
N PHE A 491 1.45 1.83 -4.98
CA PHE A 491 2.40 2.89 -5.34
C PHE A 491 3.80 2.51 -4.86
N ALA A 492 4.61 2.01 -5.79
CA ALA A 492 6.02 1.67 -5.56
C ALA A 492 6.98 2.83 -5.90
N GLY A 493 6.45 4.03 -6.14
CA GLY A 493 7.19 5.18 -6.65
C GLY A 493 6.80 5.55 -8.08
N PHE A 494 7.55 6.47 -8.66
CA PHE A 494 7.40 6.98 -10.01
C PHE A 494 8.12 6.07 -11.00
N VAL A 495 7.51 4.92 -11.32
CA VAL A 495 8.12 3.88 -12.17
C VAL A 495 7.31 3.58 -13.43
N THR A 496 7.99 3.12 -14.47
CA THR A 496 7.38 2.65 -15.73
C THR A 496 6.41 1.48 -15.44
N PRO A 497 5.22 1.45 -16.07
CA PRO A 497 4.78 2.36 -17.14
C PRO A 497 4.08 3.65 -16.65
N TYR A 498 3.92 3.83 -15.34
CA TYR A 498 3.16 4.93 -14.73
C TYR A 498 3.90 6.26 -14.62
N THR A 499 5.22 6.30 -14.86
CA THR A 499 5.99 7.57 -14.87
C THR A 499 5.38 8.59 -15.85
N ASN A 500 4.76 8.12 -16.93
CA ASN A 500 4.10 8.95 -17.93
C ASN A 500 2.92 9.77 -17.38
N PHE A 501 2.37 9.41 -16.22
CA PHE A 501 1.25 10.14 -15.59
C PHE A 501 1.66 11.41 -14.87
N PHE A 502 2.96 11.66 -14.78
CA PHE A 502 3.53 12.73 -13.99
C PHE A 502 4.37 13.65 -14.87
N VAL A 503 4.32 14.94 -14.56
CA VAL A 503 5.17 15.98 -15.15
C VAL A 503 6.04 16.61 -14.08
N VAL A 504 7.21 17.09 -14.48
CA VAL A 504 8.10 17.82 -13.57
C VAL A 504 7.94 19.31 -13.84
N GLU A 505 7.63 20.05 -12.79
CA GLU A 505 7.34 21.48 -12.84
C GLU A 505 8.17 22.26 -11.82
N GLY A 506 8.15 23.59 -11.96
CA GLY A 506 8.78 24.47 -10.98
C GLY A 506 10.32 24.42 -10.96
N PRO A 507 10.95 24.71 -9.79
CA PRO A 507 12.40 24.93 -9.72
C PRO A 507 13.27 23.72 -10.06
N LEU A 508 12.74 22.49 -9.94
CA LEU A 508 13.46 21.26 -10.25
C LEU A 508 13.23 20.76 -11.68
N ALA A 509 12.44 21.47 -12.50
CA ALA A 509 12.18 21.09 -13.90
C ALA A 509 13.46 20.90 -14.73
N ALA A 510 14.55 21.61 -14.41
CA ALA A 510 15.84 21.45 -15.08
C ALA A 510 16.47 20.06 -14.92
N LEU A 511 16.04 19.28 -13.90
CA LEU A 511 16.50 17.91 -13.70
C LEU A 511 15.72 16.88 -14.53
N GLY A 512 14.60 17.28 -15.15
CA GLY A 512 13.73 16.40 -15.94
C GLY A 512 13.39 15.10 -15.19
N GLY A 513 13.51 13.96 -15.87
CA GLY A 513 13.28 12.64 -15.27
C GLY A 513 14.18 12.31 -14.06
N GLY A 514 15.26 13.06 -13.83
CA GLY A 514 16.07 12.95 -12.62
C GLY A 514 15.31 13.25 -11.33
N VAL A 515 14.23 14.04 -11.39
CA VAL A 515 13.36 14.29 -10.22
C VAL A 515 12.65 13.03 -9.79
N PHE A 516 12.15 12.21 -10.72
CA PHE A 516 11.51 10.93 -10.40
C PHE A 516 12.50 9.94 -9.76
N LEU A 517 13.73 9.87 -10.29
CA LEU A 517 14.79 9.05 -9.70
C LEU A 517 15.14 9.51 -8.27
N LEU A 518 15.26 10.83 -8.05
CA LEU A 518 15.48 11.39 -6.72
C LEU A 518 14.31 11.08 -5.78
N ALA A 519 13.07 11.22 -6.25
CA ALA A 519 11.88 10.91 -5.48
C ALA A 519 11.84 9.44 -5.06
N ASN A 520 12.11 8.51 -5.98
CA ASN A 520 12.18 7.08 -5.69
C ASN A 520 13.30 6.75 -4.70
N ALA A 521 14.50 7.34 -4.89
CA ALA A 521 15.63 7.14 -3.99
C ALA A 521 15.32 7.63 -2.56
N LEU A 522 14.68 8.79 -2.41
CA LEU A 522 14.28 9.32 -1.10
C LEU A 522 13.16 8.50 -0.48
N PHE A 523 12.14 8.14 -1.25
CA PHE A 523 11.02 7.30 -0.83
C PHE A 523 11.53 5.97 -0.26
N TRP A 524 12.32 5.23 -1.04
CA TRP A 524 12.85 3.93 -0.61
C TRP A 524 13.91 4.04 0.48
N THR A 525 14.71 5.11 0.52
CA THR A 525 15.62 5.37 1.64
C THR A 525 14.83 5.55 2.94
N GLY A 526 13.80 6.41 2.95
CA GLY A 526 12.97 6.62 4.13
C GLY A 526 12.20 5.36 4.53
N TRP A 527 11.57 4.69 3.57
CA TRP A 527 10.79 3.47 3.78
C TRP A 527 11.63 2.34 4.35
N ILE A 528 12.82 2.07 3.80
CA ILE A 528 13.71 1.01 4.30
C ILE A 528 14.29 1.38 5.68
N ASN A 529 14.69 2.64 5.88
CA ASN A 529 15.30 3.05 7.16
C ASN A 529 14.31 2.95 8.33
N VAL A 530 13.06 3.34 8.14
CA VAL A 530 12.06 3.24 9.20
C VAL A 530 11.70 1.79 9.52
N ASN A 531 11.61 0.94 8.50
CA ASN A 531 11.40 -0.50 8.70
C ASN A 531 12.59 -1.16 9.40
N LEU A 532 13.82 -0.82 9.03
CA LEU A 532 15.02 -1.25 9.77
C LEU A 532 15.01 -0.78 11.23
N ALA A 533 14.52 0.44 11.49
CA ALA A 533 14.41 0.97 12.84
C ALA A 533 13.36 0.19 13.66
N PHE A 534 12.17 -0.05 13.11
CA PHE A 534 11.13 -0.85 13.76
C PHE A 534 11.57 -2.30 14.00
N PHE A 535 12.22 -2.92 13.02
CA PHE A 535 12.76 -4.27 13.16
C PHE A 535 13.77 -4.36 14.31
N ASN A 536 14.71 -3.42 14.39
CA ASN A 536 15.68 -3.38 15.48
C ASN A 536 15.09 -2.91 16.82
N CYS A 537 13.88 -2.34 16.84
CA CYS A 537 13.11 -2.07 18.06
C CYS A 537 12.42 -3.31 18.63
N ILE A 538 12.35 -4.43 17.91
CA ILE A 538 11.74 -5.66 18.43
C ILE A 538 12.50 -6.11 19.70
N PRO A 539 11.81 -6.31 20.84
CA PRO A 539 12.40 -6.64 22.13
C PRO A 539 12.82 -8.12 22.22
N ALA A 540 13.63 -8.59 21.28
CA ALA A 540 14.13 -9.96 21.20
C ALA A 540 15.61 -10.00 20.82
N PHE A 541 16.38 -10.91 21.40
CA PHE A 541 17.78 -11.17 21.01
C PHE A 541 17.81 -11.93 19.66
N PRO A 542 18.72 -11.61 18.71
CA PRO A 542 19.92 -10.76 18.83
C PRO A 542 19.76 -9.27 18.46
N LEU A 543 18.54 -8.74 18.38
CA LEU A 543 18.29 -7.37 17.93
C LEU A 543 18.63 -6.33 19.02
N ASP A 544 18.87 -5.08 18.61
CA ASP A 544 19.18 -3.96 19.51
C ASP A 544 18.14 -3.75 20.61
N GLY A 545 16.86 -3.89 20.27
CA GLY A 545 15.74 -3.80 21.19
C GLY A 545 15.87 -4.80 22.35
N GLY A 546 16.37 -6.00 22.10
CA GLY A 546 16.68 -6.98 23.14
C GLY A 546 17.80 -6.52 24.09
N HIS A 547 18.87 -5.92 23.57
CA HIS A 547 19.95 -5.34 24.37
C HIS A 547 19.48 -4.15 25.20
N ILE A 548 18.63 -3.30 24.64
CA ILE A 548 18.07 -2.11 25.32
C ILE A 548 17.05 -2.54 26.38
N LEU A 549 16.16 -3.48 26.07
CA LEU A 549 15.22 -4.06 27.03
C LEU A 549 15.99 -4.60 28.23
N ARG A 550 17.05 -5.39 27.98
CA ARG A 550 17.85 -5.97 29.06
C ARG A 550 18.53 -4.90 29.89
N THR A 551 19.30 -4.00 29.28
CA THR A 551 20.03 -2.96 30.03
C THR A 551 19.10 -2.03 30.80
N SER A 552 17.94 -1.71 30.25
CA SER A 552 16.90 -0.90 30.92
C SER A 552 16.25 -1.66 32.07
N THR A 553 15.92 -2.94 31.88
CA THR A 553 15.41 -3.81 32.95
C THR A 553 16.43 -3.97 34.08
N GLU A 554 17.71 -4.19 33.77
CA GLU A 554 18.79 -4.25 34.76
C GLU A 554 18.91 -2.93 35.54
N ALA A 555 18.77 -1.78 34.87
CA ALA A 555 18.82 -0.47 35.51
C ALA A 555 17.68 -0.26 36.51
N VAL A 556 16.46 -0.70 36.18
CA VAL A 556 15.30 -0.63 37.09
C VAL A 556 15.45 -1.63 38.23
N VAL A 557 15.72 -2.89 37.89
CA VAL A 557 15.80 -4.00 38.86
C VAL A 557 16.94 -3.80 39.86
N SER A 558 18.07 -3.23 39.44
CA SER A 558 19.18 -2.93 40.34
C SER A 558 18.89 -1.87 41.40
N ARG A 559 17.79 -1.11 41.26
CA ARG A 559 17.31 -0.15 42.25
C ARG A 559 16.33 -0.76 43.26
N LEU A 560 15.85 -1.98 43.02
CA LEU A 560 14.91 -2.67 43.90
C LEU A 560 15.65 -3.38 45.03
N PRO A 561 15.14 -3.37 46.27
CA PRO A 561 15.76 -4.04 47.41
C PRO A 561 15.49 -5.56 47.39
N ILE A 562 15.93 -6.24 46.32
CA ILE A 562 15.73 -7.68 46.11
C ILE A 562 17.06 -8.38 45.87
N SER A 563 17.26 -9.55 46.50
CA SER A 563 18.49 -10.35 46.37
C SER A 563 18.61 -11.08 45.02
N GLY A 564 17.50 -11.21 44.27
CA GLY A 564 17.40 -11.95 43.02
C GLY A 564 17.44 -11.12 41.73
N GLY A 565 17.97 -9.89 41.76
CA GLY A 565 17.85 -8.94 40.64
C GLY A 565 18.27 -9.50 39.27
N ARG A 566 19.43 -10.18 39.18
CA ARG A 566 19.91 -10.78 37.93
C ARG A 566 18.95 -11.86 37.38
N ARG A 567 18.39 -12.69 38.27
CA ARG A 567 17.42 -13.72 37.89
C ARG A 567 16.14 -13.07 37.39
N LEU A 568 15.66 -12.04 38.08
CA LEU A 568 14.47 -11.30 37.68
C LEU A 568 14.63 -10.63 36.31
N THR A 569 15.76 -9.95 36.06
CA THR A 569 16.04 -9.36 34.75
C THR A 569 16.00 -10.43 33.66
N ASN A 570 16.74 -11.53 33.84
CA ASN A 570 16.76 -12.61 32.85
C ASN A 570 15.36 -13.17 32.59
N THR A 571 14.57 -13.39 33.64
CA THR A 571 13.19 -13.87 33.50
C THR A 571 12.34 -12.89 32.70
N ILE A 572 12.35 -11.59 33.03
CA ILE A 572 11.57 -10.56 32.32
C ILE A 572 11.98 -10.51 30.85
N THR A 573 13.27 -10.41 30.56
CA THR A 573 13.77 -10.29 29.18
C THR A 573 13.43 -11.52 28.35
N THR A 574 13.54 -12.72 28.94
CA THR A 574 13.23 -13.97 28.26
C THR A 574 11.74 -14.12 28.01
N VAL A 575 10.89 -13.80 28.99
CA VAL A 575 9.43 -13.85 28.82
C VAL A 575 8.99 -12.90 27.72
N VAL A 576 9.44 -11.64 27.76
CA VAL A 576 9.11 -10.66 26.71
C VAL A 576 9.59 -11.12 25.34
N SER A 577 10.82 -11.65 25.23
CA SER A 577 11.36 -12.15 23.95
C SER A 577 10.56 -13.34 23.42
N ILE A 578 10.21 -14.31 24.27
CA ILE A 578 9.43 -15.49 23.87
C ILE A 578 8.02 -15.08 23.45
N THR A 579 7.35 -14.22 24.23
CA THR A 579 6.04 -13.70 23.87
C THR A 579 6.10 -12.97 22.53
N MET A 580 7.11 -12.13 22.31
CA MET A 580 7.27 -11.41 21.05
C MET A 580 7.46 -12.36 19.87
N LEU A 581 8.34 -13.36 19.99
CA LEU A 581 8.57 -14.34 18.93
C LEU A 581 7.32 -15.18 18.63
N ALA A 582 6.59 -15.59 19.67
CA ALA A 582 5.32 -16.29 19.52
C ALA A 582 4.28 -15.42 18.81
N SER A 583 4.18 -14.13 19.17
CA SER A 583 3.27 -13.19 18.52
C SER A 583 3.62 -12.93 17.07
N VAL A 584 4.90 -12.76 16.72
CA VAL A 584 5.35 -12.66 15.31
C VAL A 584 4.99 -13.93 14.54
N PHE A 585 5.24 -15.11 15.13
CA PHE A 585 4.90 -16.38 14.49
C PHE A 585 3.39 -16.50 14.23
N LEU A 586 2.55 -16.17 15.21
CA LEU A 586 1.10 -16.18 15.07
C LEU A 586 0.61 -15.13 14.06
N MET A 587 1.22 -13.94 14.04
CA MET A 587 0.87 -12.89 13.10
C MET A 587 1.12 -13.32 11.65
N VAL A 588 2.23 -14.02 11.38
CA VAL A 588 2.61 -14.43 10.03
C VAL A 588 1.94 -15.73 9.61
N PHE A 589 2.02 -16.76 10.46
CA PHE A 589 1.59 -18.12 10.10
C PHE A 589 0.21 -18.48 10.65
N GLY A 590 -0.30 -17.74 11.63
CA GLY A 590 -1.61 -18.00 12.24
C GLY A 590 -2.74 -18.05 11.22
N PRO A 591 -2.89 -17.05 10.32
CA PRO A 591 -3.96 -17.07 9.33
C PRO A 591 -3.91 -18.28 8.40
N GLN A 592 -2.71 -18.77 8.05
CA GLN A 592 -2.56 -19.92 7.15
C GLN A 592 -2.73 -21.28 7.85
N LEU A 593 -2.42 -21.34 9.15
CA LEU A 593 -2.51 -22.56 9.94
C LEU A 593 -3.91 -22.79 10.52
N LEU A 594 -4.72 -21.73 10.61
CA LEU A 594 -6.02 -21.73 11.29
C LEU A 594 -7.22 -21.47 10.35
N ALA A 595 -6.98 -20.99 9.13
CA ALA A 595 -7.97 -20.96 8.05
C ALA A 595 -8.08 -22.35 7.40
#